data_AF-P02641-F1
#
_entry.id   AF-P02641-F1
#
_cell.length_a   1.000
_cell.length_b   1.000
_cell.length_c   1.000
_cell.angle_alpha   90.00
_cell.angle_beta   90.00
_cell.angle_gamma   90.00
#
_symmetry.space_group_name_H-M   'P 1'
#
loop_
_entity.id
_entity.type
_entity.pdbx_description
1 polymer ?
#
loop_
_entity_poly.entity_id
_entity_poly.type
_entity_poly.pdbx_seq_one_letter_code
_entity_poly.pdbx_strand_id
1 'polypeptide(L)'
;MSDEEVEHVEEQYEEEEEAQEEAPSPAEVHEPAPEVHVPEEVHEDALEDMREEEEEEEKPRPKLTAPKIPEGEKVDFDDIQKKRQNKDLMELQALIDSHFEARKKEEEELVALKERIEKRRAERAEQQRIRAEKERERQNRLAEEKARREEEDAKRRAEEDLKKKKALSSMGANYSSYLAKADQKRGKKQTAREMKKKILAERRKPLNIDHLSDEKLRDKAKELWDTLYQLETDKFEFGEKLKRQKYDIMNVRARVEMLAKFSKKAGTTAKGKVGGRWK
;
A
#
# COMPACT_ATOMS: atom_id res chain seq x y z
N MET A 1 -50.31 20.78 3.10
CA MET A 1 -50.38 19.39 3.62
C MET A 1 -49.73 18.38 2.67
N SER A 2 -49.32 18.77 1.45
CA SER A 2 -48.67 17.87 0.48
C SER A 2 -47.14 17.77 0.61
N ASP A 3 -46.45 18.80 1.12
CA ASP A 3 -44.97 18.77 1.21
C ASP A 3 -44.44 17.82 2.30
N GLU A 4 -45.18 17.64 3.38
CA GLU A 4 -44.78 16.79 4.52
C GLU A 4 -44.96 15.29 4.21
N GLU A 5 -45.87 14.95 3.29
CA GLU A 5 -46.11 13.58 2.85
C GLU A 5 -45.03 13.11 1.86
N VAL A 6 -44.40 14.03 1.11
CA VAL A 6 -43.30 13.71 0.18
C VAL A 6 -42.00 13.46 0.93
N GLU A 7 -41.72 14.21 1.99
CA GLU A 7 -40.50 14.03 2.79
C GLU A 7 -40.50 12.68 3.52
N HIS A 8 -41.67 12.21 3.99
CA HIS A 8 -41.80 10.91 4.64
C HIS A 8 -41.61 9.72 3.68
N VAL A 9 -41.97 9.90 2.39
CA VAL A 9 -41.75 8.88 1.36
C VAL A 9 -40.27 8.83 0.98
N GLU A 10 -39.57 9.96 0.85
CA GLU A 10 -38.12 9.96 0.60
C GLU A 10 -37.33 9.31 1.74
N GLU A 11 -37.71 9.54 3.00
CA GLU A 11 -37.06 8.90 4.17
C GLU A 11 -37.21 7.38 4.17
N GLN A 12 -38.39 6.85 3.79
CA GLN A 12 -38.59 5.40 3.69
C GLN A 12 -37.76 4.75 2.56
N TYR A 13 -37.51 5.46 1.46
CA TYR A 13 -36.66 4.95 0.38
C TYR A 13 -35.17 4.94 0.76
N GLU A 14 -34.70 5.92 1.54
CA GLU A 14 -33.29 5.93 2.01
C GLU A 14 -33.03 4.82 3.05
N GLU A 15 -33.97 4.55 3.96
CA GLU A 15 -33.82 3.49 4.96
C GLU A 15 -33.84 2.07 4.35
N GLU A 16 -34.61 1.84 3.28
CA GLU A 16 -34.59 0.56 2.55
C GLU A 16 -33.30 0.37 1.73
N GLU A 17 -32.68 1.44 1.20
CA GLU A 17 -31.41 1.32 0.47
C GLU A 17 -30.23 1.01 1.43
N GLU A 18 -30.20 1.62 2.62
CA GLU A 18 -29.15 1.37 3.61
C GLU A 18 -29.25 -0.04 4.21
N ALA A 19 -30.47 -0.56 4.42
CA ALA A 19 -30.68 -1.93 4.90
C ALA A 19 -30.30 -3.01 3.86
N GLN A 20 -30.36 -2.72 2.56
CA GLN A 20 -29.86 -3.63 1.52
C GLN A 20 -28.34 -3.60 1.37
N GLU A 21 -27.67 -2.49 1.71
CA GLU A 21 -26.21 -2.40 1.64
C GLU A 21 -25.52 -3.14 2.80
N GLU A 22 -26.18 -3.29 3.96
CA GLU A 22 -25.58 -3.96 5.12
C GLU A 22 -25.71 -5.50 5.14
N ALA A 23 -26.42 -6.11 4.19
CA ALA A 23 -26.52 -7.57 4.13
C ALA A 23 -25.19 -8.18 3.60
N PRO A 24 -24.42 -8.93 4.42
CA PRO A 24 -23.16 -9.49 3.98
C PRO A 24 -23.41 -10.59 2.95
N SER A 25 -22.95 -10.35 1.72
CA SER A 25 -22.94 -11.32 0.64
C SER A 25 -22.27 -12.63 1.11
N PRO A 26 -22.93 -13.80 0.95
CA PRO A 26 -22.45 -15.06 1.49
C PRO A 26 -21.15 -15.45 0.78
N ALA A 27 -20.17 -15.82 1.59
CA ALA A 27 -18.85 -16.27 1.17
C ALA A 27 -18.97 -17.32 0.05
N GLU A 28 -18.65 -16.88 -1.16
CA GLU A 28 -18.57 -17.70 -2.35
C GLU A 28 -17.41 -18.69 -2.14
N VAL A 29 -17.80 -19.95 -1.94
CA VAL A 29 -16.89 -21.09 -1.76
C VAL A 29 -16.15 -21.28 -3.08
N HIS A 30 -14.94 -20.76 -3.15
CA HIS A 30 -14.06 -20.91 -4.30
C HIS A 30 -13.56 -22.36 -4.35
N GLU A 31 -14.23 -23.19 -5.16
CA GLU A 31 -13.75 -24.52 -5.52
C GLU A 31 -12.41 -24.41 -6.27
N PRO A 32 -11.40 -25.23 -5.92
CA PRO A 32 -10.08 -25.16 -6.54
C PRO A 32 -10.12 -25.74 -7.96
N ALA A 33 -9.80 -24.90 -8.94
CA ALA A 33 -9.61 -25.26 -10.35
C ALA A 33 -8.36 -26.18 -10.53
N PRO A 34 -8.33 -27.01 -11.59
CA PRO A 34 -7.61 -28.27 -11.60
C PRO A 34 -6.11 -28.14 -11.86
N GLU A 35 -5.36 -29.02 -11.21
CA GLU A 35 -3.93 -29.24 -11.36
C GLU A 35 -3.56 -29.50 -12.83
N VAL A 36 -2.93 -28.51 -13.46
CA VAL A 36 -2.24 -28.71 -14.73
C VAL A 36 -0.86 -29.26 -14.41
N HIS A 37 -0.73 -30.56 -14.62
CA HIS A 37 0.51 -31.32 -14.56
C HIS A 37 1.44 -30.83 -15.69
N VAL A 38 2.48 -30.07 -15.35
CA VAL A 38 3.56 -29.71 -16.28
C VAL A 38 4.76 -30.59 -15.92
N PRO A 39 5.31 -31.38 -16.85
CA PRO A 39 6.29 -32.41 -16.54
C PRO A 39 7.63 -31.78 -16.16
N GLU A 40 8.19 -32.35 -15.10
CA GLU A 40 9.47 -32.05 -14.50
C GLU A 40 10.60 -32.42 -15.47
N GLU A 41 11.12 -31.45 -16.22
CA GLU A 41 12.42 -31.58 -16.88
C GLU A 41 13.51 -31.57 -15.81
N VAL A 42 14.05 -32.76 -15.59
CA VAL A 42 15.13 -33.08 -14.67
C VAL A 42 16.41 -32.42 -15.20
N HIS A 43 16.74 -31.23 -14.70
CA HIS A 43 18.06 -30.62 -14.90
C HIS A 43 19.04 -31.24 -13.89
N GLU A 44 19.57 -32.41 -14.23
CA GLU A 44 20.77 -32.98 -13.62
C GLU A 44 22.00 -32.19 -14.10
N ASP A 45 22.26 -31.01 -13.54
CA ASP A 45 23.49 -30.26 -13.85
C ASP A 45 24.03 -29.43 -12.67
N ALA A 46 23.57 -29.71 -11.44
CA ALA A 46 24.02 -28.98 -10.24
C ALA A 46 24.68 -29.85 -9.17
N LEU A 47 24.94 -31.13 -9.45
CA LEU A 47 25.51 -32.08 -8.47
C LEU A 47 26.96 -32.46 -8.77
N GLU A 48 27.58 -31.88 -9.81
CA GLU A 48 28.94 -32.22 -10.19
C GLU A 48 30.02 -31.26 -9.62
N ASP A 49 29.62 -30.14 -9.01
CA ASP A 49 30.56 -29.08 -8.56
C ASP A 49 30.97 -29.18 -7.06
N MET A 50 30.85 -30.36 -6.45
CA MET A 50 31.30 -30.63 -5.07
C MET A 50 32.23 -31.85 -4.95
N ARG A 51 32.84 -32.29 -6.07
CA ARG A 51 33.85 -33.36 -6.09
C ARG A 51 35.19 -32.86 -6.64
N GLU A 52 35.62 -31.68 -6.25
CA GLU A 52 37.00 -31.23 -6.47
C GLU A 52 37.46 -30.51 -5.21
N GLU A 53 38.14 -31.22 -4.32
CA GLU A 53 39.18 -30.74 -3.39
C GLU A 53 39.46 -31.83 -2.35
N GLU A 54 40.15 -32.88 -2.76
CA GLU A 54 41.03 -33.67 -1.90
C GLU A 54 42.00 -34.45 -2.82
N GLU A 55 42.78 -33.70 -3.61
CA GLU A 55 44.04 -34.20 -4.16
C GLU A 55 45.03 -34.34 -2.99
N GLU A 56 44.93 -35.45 -2.26
CA GLU A 56 45.95 -35.85 -1.30
C GLU A 56 47.23 -36.21 -2.07
N GLU A 57 48.28 -35.39 -1.87
CA GLU A 57 49.64 -35.64 -2.33
C GLU A 57 50.06 -37.10 -2.12
N GLU A 58 50.33 -37.79 -3.23
CA GLU A 58 50.85 -39.14 -3.32
C GLU A 58 52.26 -39.23 -2.70
N LYS A 59 52.36 -39.35 -1.37
CA LYS A 59 53.64 -39.63 -0.69
C LYS A 59 54.03 -41.10 -0.89
N PRO A 60 55.31 -41.38 -1.21
CA PRO A 60 55.70 -42.65 -1.82
C PRO A 60 55.68 -43.80 -0.82
N ARG A 61 55.04 -44.89 -1.25
CA ARG A 61 54.84 -46.18 -0.58
C ARG A 61 56.08 -46.63 0.22
N PRO A 62 56.06 -46.58 1.57
CA PRO A 62 57.13 -47.14 2.39
C PRO A 62 57.16 -48.66 2.22
N LYS A 63 58.34 -49.19 1.92
CA LYS A 63 58.59 -50.61 1.77
C LYS A 63 58.19 -51.35 3.05
N LEU A 64 57.21 -52.25 2.90
CA LEU A 64 56.73 -53.19 3.89
C LEU A 64 57.90 -54.02 4.44
N THR A 65 58.51 -53.57 5.54
CA THR A 65 59.33 -54.43 6.38
C THR A 65 58.36 -55.13 7.32
N ALA A 66 58.18 -56.43 7.10
CA ALA A 66 57.25 -57.25 7.87
C ALA A 66 57.46 -57.04 9.38
N PRO A 67 56.45 -56.55 10.11
CA PRO A 67 56.54 -56.36 11.55
C PRO A 67 56.89 -57.68 12.23
N LYS A 68 57.99 -57.66 12.96
CA LYS A 68 58.47 -58.73 13.83
C LYS A 68 57.36 -59.08 14.80
N ILE A 69 56.78 -60.28 14.67
CA ILE A 69 55.76 -60.81 15.57
C ILE A 69 56.43 -61.03 16.94
N PRO A 70 56.14 -60.25 17.99
CA PRO A 70 56.63 -60.56 19.33
C PRO A 70 55.86 -61.77 19.82
N GLU A 71 56.58 -62.88 19.94
CA GLU A 71 56.09 -64.15 20.43
C GLU A 71 55.54 -64.01 21.86
N GLY A 72 54.29 -64.44 22.06
CA GLY A 72 53.88 -65.02 23.34
C GLY A 72 53.15 -64.13 24.35
N GLU A 73 52.74 -62.91 24.02
CA GLU A 73 51.82 -62.17 24.88
C GLU A 73 50.40 -62.67 24.63
N LYS A 74 49.92 -63.52 25.54
CA LYS A 74 48.58 -64.10 25.51
C LYS A 74 47.58 -62.98 25.23
N VAL A 75 46.86 -63.12 24.12
CA VAL A 75 45.80 -62.21 23.74
C VAL A 75 44.71 -62.30 24.80
N ASP A 76 44.69 -61.34 25.73
CA ASP A 76 43.67 -61.24 26.75
C ASP A 76 42.36 -60.81 26.07
N PHE A 77 41.41 -61.75 25.99
CA PHE A 77 40.10 -61.53 25.37
C PHE A 77 39.31 -60.42 26.06
N ASP A 78 39.49 -60.25 27.38
CA ASP A 78 38.89 -59.15 28.15
C ASP A 78 39.41 -57.78 27.68
N ASP A 79 40.69 -57.70 27.32
CA ASP A 79 41.33 -56.48 26.83
C ASP A 79 40.82 -56.11 25.44
N ILE A 80 40.63 -57.10 24.57
CA ILE A 80 39.99 -56.91 23.25
C ILE A 80 38.55 -56.44 23.43
N GLN A 81 37.80 -57.06 24.34
CA GLN A 81 36.40 -56.69 24.58
C GLN A 81 36.28 -55.26 25.13
N LYS A 82 37.12 -54.88 26.09
CA LYS A 82 37.16 -53.52 26.64
C LYS A 82 37.58 -52.49 25.59
N LYS A 83 38.57 -52.82 24.74
CA LYS A 83 38.98 -51.96 23.61
C LYS A 83 37.84 -51.77 22.60
N ARG A 84 37.07 -52.83 22.30
CA ARG A 84 35.88 -52.73 21.44
C ARG A 84 34.81 -51.85 22.07
N GLN A 85 34.47 -52.08 23.34
CA GLN A 85 33.49 -51.25 24.05
C GLN A 85 33.89 -49.77 24.13
N ASN A 86 35.17 -49.48 24.37
CA ASN A 86 35.67 -48.11 24.37
C ASN A 86 35.63 -47.47 22.98
N LYS A 87 35.95 -48.22 21.92
CA LYS A 87 35.83 -47.75 20.54
C LYS A 87 34.37 -47.41 20.22
N ASP A 88 33.44 -48.31 20.51
CA ASP A 88 32.00 -48.08 20.29
C ASP A 88 31.52 -46.86 21.08
N LEU A 89 31.98 -46.69 22.33
CA LEU A 89 31.63 -45.53 23.16
C LEU A 89 32.17 -44.22 22.56
N MET A 90 33.40 -44.22 22.04
CA MET A 90 33.99 -43.05 21.37
C MET A 90 33.28 -42.72 20.06
N GLU A 91 32.92 -43.72 19.26
CA GLU A 91 32.16 -43.53 18.02
C GLU A 91 30.77 -42.96 18.31
N LEU A 92 30.06 -43.48 19.31
CA LEU A 92 28.78 -42.94 19.74
C LEU A 92 28.89 -41.49 20.23
N GLN A 93 29.92 -41.16 21.01
CA GLN A 93 30.16 -39.79 21.46
C GLN A 93 30.45 -38.85 20.27
N ALA A 94 31.27 -39.28 19.32
CA ALA A 94 31.56 -38.50 18.12
C ALA A 94 30.30 -38.24 17.27
N LEU A 95 29.42 -39.24 17.12
CA LEU A 95 28.13 -39.09 16.44
C LEU A 95 27.22 -38.09 17.16
N ILE A 96 27.19 -38.13 18.50
CA ILE A 96 26.41 -37.20 19.31
C ILE A 96 26.92 -35.75 19.12
N ASP A 97 28.23 -35.54 19.22
CA ASP A 97 28.84 -34.22 19.09
C ASP A 97 28.63 -33.67 17.67
N SER A 98 28.81 -34.49 16.64
CA SER A 98 28.52 -34.13 15.25
C SER A 98 27.06 -33.69 15.06
N HIS A 99 26.10 -34.38 15.70
CA HIS A 99 24.69 -33.99 15.65
C HIS A 99 24.42 -32.64 16.30
N PHE A 100 25.08 -32.34 17.44
CA PHE A 100 24.94 -31.05 18.11
C PHE A 100 25.63 -29.91 17.34
N GLU A 101 26.80 -30.15 16.76
CA GLU A 101 27.47 -29.17 15.90
C GLU A 101 26.63 -28.83 14.66
N ALA A 102 26.06 -29.86 14.01
CA ALA A 102 25.14 -29.65 12.89
C ALA A 102 23.91 -28.82 13.30
N ARG A 103 23.24 -29.18 14.41
CA ARG A 103 22.11 -28.42 14.94
C ARG A 103 22.49 -26.98 15.29
N LYS A 104 23.65 -26.77 15.93
CA LYS A 104 24.14 -25.43 16.29
C LYS A 104 24.36 -24.56 15.05
N LYS A 105 24.94 -25.13 13.99
CA LYS A 105 25.16 -24.44 12.72
C LYS A 105 23.82 -24.08 12.05
N GLU A 106 22.86 -24.99 12.06
CA GLU A 106 21.49 -24.73 11.58
C GLU A 106 20.80 -23.62 12.38
N GLU A 107 20.95 -23.61 13.71
CA GLU A 107 20.40 -22.55 14.58
C GLU A 107 21.01 -21.18 14.28
N GLU A 108 22.34 -21.10 14.10
CA GLU A 108 23.06 -19.88 13.73
C GLU A 108 22.59 -19.35 12.35
N GLU A 109 22.40 -20.24 11.37
CA GLU A 109 21.86 -19.88 10.05
C GLU A 109 20.41 -19.36 10.13
N LEU A 110 19.57 -19.99 10.96
CA LEU A 110 18.20 -19.55 11.19
C LEU A 110 18.14 -18.17 11.86
N VAL A 111 19.01 -17.91 12.84
CA VAL A 111 19.13 -16.59 13.48
C VAL A 111 19.60 -15.55 12.46
N ALA A 112 20.68 -15.83 11.71
CA ALA A 112 21.19 -14.94 10.68
C ALA A 112 20.15 -14.64 9.58
N LEU A 113 19.31 -15.61 9.23
CA LEU A 113 18.20 -15.41 8.30
C LEU A 113 17.11 -14.51 8.88
N LYS A 114 16.72 -14.71 10.15
CA LYS A 114 15.75 -13.85 10.85
C LYS A 114 16.25 -12.41 10.92
N GLU A 115 17.49 -12.20 11.34
CA GLU A 115 18.12 -10.87 11.40
C GLU A 115 18.13 -10.19 10.02
N ARG A 116 18.44 -10.93 8.96
CA ARG A 116 18.42 -10.41 7.58
C ARG A 116 17.02 -10.00 7.15
N ILE A 117 15.99 -10.77 7.51
CA ILE A 117 14.59 -10.44 7.23
C ILE A 117 14.18 -9.18 8.00
N GLU A 118 14.54 -9.09 9.27
CA GLU A 118 14.25 -7.95 10.13
C GLU A 118 14.93 -6.68 9.63
N LYS A 119 16.22 -6.74 9.27
CA LYS A 119 16.95 -5.64 8.65
C LYS A 119 16.25 -5.12 7.40
N ARG A 120 15.82 -6.01 6.49
CA ARG A 120 15.07 -5.60 5.30
C ARG A 120 13.70 -5.02 5.63
N ARG A 121 13.04 -5.45 6.71
CA ARG A 121 11.77 -4.86 7.16
C ARG A 121 12.00 -3.45 7.69
N ALA A 122 13.05 -3.25 8.49
CA ALA A 122 13.45 -1.94 8.99
C ALA A 122 13.79 -0.98 7.83
N GLU A 123 14.58 -1.41 6.85
CA GLU A 123 14.91 -0.60 5.64
C GLU A 123 13.65 -0.19 4.86
N ARG A 124 12.67 -1.09 4.68
CA ARG A 124 11.41 -0.75 4.01
C ARG A 124 10.56 0.22 4.83
N ALA A 125 10.48 0.01 6.15
CA ALA A 125 9.77 0.90 7.05
C ALA A 125 10.40 2.30 7.05
N GLU A 126 11.73 2.38 7.03
CA GLU A 126 12.47 3.63 6.90
C GLU A 126 12.18 4.34 5.57
N GLN A 127 12.25 3.62 4.44
CA GLN A 127 11.90 4.18 3.13
C GLN A 127 10.47 4.72 3.10
N GLN A 128 9.52 4.02 3.74
CA GLN A 128 8.14 4.48 3.83
C GLN A 128 8.02 5.73 4.73
N ARG A 129 8.74 5.77 5.86
CA ARG A 129 8.79 6.96 6.74
C ARG A 129 9.38 8.16 6.01
N ILE A 130 10.51 8.01 5.31
CA ILE A 130 11.15 9.08 4.54
C ILE A 130 10.22 9.60 3.45
N ARG A 131 9.53 8.71 2.73
CA ARG A 131 8.54 9.11 1.70
C ARG A 131 7.36 9.87 2.32
N ALA A 132 6.81 9.38 3.43
CA ALA A 132 5.70 10.02 4.11
C ALA A 132 6.11 11.39 4.69
N GLU A 133 7.31 11.50 5.25
CA GLU A 133 7.86 12.76 5.76
C GLU A 133 8.08 13.78 4.64
N LYS A 134 8.69 13.37 3.52
CA LYS A 134 8.90 14.24 2.36
C LYS A 134 7.59 14.70 1.73
N GLU A 135 6.56 13.86 1.69
CA GLU A 135 5.24 14.24 1.22
C GLU A 135 4.55 15.21 2.18
N ARG A 136 4.65 14.95 3.50
CA ARG A 136 4.12 15.85 4.53
C ARG A 136 4.82 17.21 4.53
N GLU A 137 6.14 17.25 4.33
CA GLU A 137 6.93 18.47 4.20
C GLU A 137 6.46 19.30 3.00
N ARG A 138 6.25 18.66 1.83
CA ARG A 138 5.70 19.33 0.64
C ARG A 138 4.33 19.92 0.88
N GLN A 139 3.43 19.16 1.50
CA GLN A 139 2.09 19.64 1.84
C GLN A 139 2.13 20.79 2.85
N ASN A 140 2.98 20.70 3.87
CA ASN A 140 3.18 21.77 4.85
C ASN A 140 3.72 23.04 4.17
N ARG A 141 4.70 22.92 3.27
CA ARG A 141 5.25 24.06 2.53
C ARG A 141 4.21 24.75 1.65
N LEU A 142 3.37 23.98 0.97
CA LEU A 142 2.27 24.53 0.17
C LEU A 142 1.19 25.19 1.05
N ALA A 143 0.90 24.59 2.21
CA ALA A 143 -0.04 25.17 3.17
C ALA A 143 0.50 26.46 3.80
N GLU A 144 1.78 26.51 4.14
CA GLU A 144 2.46 27.69 4.69
C GLU A 144 2.58 28.81 3.64
N GLU A 145 2.95 28.49 2.39
CA GLU A 145 3.00 29.47 1.30
C GLU A 145 1.60 30.07 1.04
N LYS A 146 0.57 29.22 1.05
CA LYS A 146 -0.82 29.66 0.91
C LYS A 146 -1.27 30.50 2.10
N ALA A 147 -0.92 30.12 3.33
CA ALA A 147 -1.23 30.86 4.54
C ALA A 147 -0.53 32.22 4.56
N ARG A 148 0.75 32.29 4.18
CA ARG A 148 1.50 33.54 4.07
C ARG A 148 0.92 34.46 3.00
N ARG A 149 0.54 33.91 1.84
CA ARG A 149 -0.14 34.67 0.78
C ARG A 149 -1.50 35.19 1.23
N GLU A 150 -2.25 34.38 1.97
CA GLU A 150 -3.54 34.79 2.54
C GLU A 150 -3.36 35.87 3.63
N GLU A 151 -2.31 35.80 4.44
CA GLU A 151 -1.96 36.81 5.44
C GLU A 151 -1.51 38.12 4.80
N GLU A 152 -0.65 38.07 3.78
CA GLU A 152 -0.21 39.23 3.00
C GLU A 152 -1.40 39.89 2.27
N ASP A 153 -2.29 39.09 1.67
CA ASP A 153 -3.50 39.59 1.01
C ASP A 153 -4.50 40.17 2.03
N ALA A 154 -4.63 39.57 3.21
CA ALA A 154 -5.47 40.09 4.28
C ALA A 154 -4.91 41.41 4.82
N LYS A 155 -3.59 41.52 5.00
CA LYS A 155 -2.92 42.75 5.43
C LYS A 155 -3.07 43.86 4.39
N ARG A 156 -2.84 43.56 3.11
CA ARG A 156 -3.04 44.52 2.01
C ARG A 156 -4.49 44.99 1.94
N ARG A 157 -5.46 44.09 2.08
CA ARG A 157 -6.89 44.48 2.13
C ARG A 157 -7.21 45.33 3.36
N ALA A 158 -6.68 45.00 4.53
CA ALA A 158 -6.89 45.79 5.74
C ALA A 158 -6.27 47.20 5.63
N GLU A 159 -5.09 47.32 5.02
CA GLU A 159 -4.43 48.60 4.75
C GLU A 159 -5.19 49.44 3.72
N GLU A 160 -5.67 48.82 2.63
CA GLU A 160 -6.52 49.48 1.64
C GLU A 160 -7.85 49.93 2.24
N ASP A 161 -8.49 49.10 3.05
CA ASP A 161 -9.75 49.44 3.70
C ASP A 161 -9.56 50.51 4.77
N LEU A 162 -8.44 50.51 5.51
CA LEU A 162 -8.11 51.61 6.42
C LEU A 162 -7.83 52.90 5.66
N LYS A 163 -7.14 52.84 4.51
CA LYS A 163 -6.91 53.99 3.64
C LYS A 163 -8.21 54.53 3.04
N LYS A 164 -9.10 53.65 2.57
CA LYS A 164 -10.45 53.99 2.10
C LYS A 164 -11.30 54.58 3.23
N LYS A 165 -11.29 53.99 4.44
CA LYS A 165 -11.98 54.54 5.62
C LYS A 165 -11.43 55.91 6.01
N LYS A 166 -10.12 56.14 5.97
CA LYS A 166 -9.52 57.46 6.21
C LYS A 166 -9.96 58.48 5.15
N ALA A 167 -9.93 58.11 3.87
CA ALA A 167 -10.39 58.97 2.77
C ALA A 167 -11.90 59.25 2.83
N LEU A 168 -12.72 58.23 3.13
CA LEU A 168 -14.16 58.35 3.26
C LEU A 168 -14.57 59.06 4.56
N SER A 169 -13.83 58.90 5.66
CA SER A 169 -14.04 59.69 6.88
C SER A 169 -13.72 61.16 6.63
N SER A 170 -12.77 61.47 5.75
CA SER A 170 -12.50 62.84 5.30
C SER A 170 -13.58 63.39 4.37
N MET A 171 -14.31 62.55 3.64
CA MET A 171 -15.25 62.99 2.59
C MET A 171 -16.73 62.80 2.95
N GLY A 172 -17.07 61.92 3.88
CA GLY A 172 -18.34 61.21 3.80
C GLY A 172 -18.97 60.90 5.14
N ALA A 173 -19.44 61.94 5.85
CA ALA A 173 -20.46 61.79 6.88
C ALA A 173 -21.77 61.14 6.36
N ASN A 174 -21.91 60.84 5.06
CA ASN A 174 -23.11 60.24 4.45
C ASN A 174 -22.91 58.87 3.75
N TYR A 175 -21.76 58.19 3.84
CA TYR A 175 -21.52 56.91 3.11
C TYR A 175 -21.39 55.67 4.02
N SER A 176 -22.02 55.68 5.20
CA SER A 176 -21.90 54.58 6.19
C SER A 176 -22.76 53.34 5.91
N SER A 177 -23.67 53.34 4.92
CA SER A 177 -24.58 52.20 4.71
C SER A 177 -24.05 51.10 3.78
N TYR A 178 -23.06 51.37 2.92
CA TYR A 178 -22.59 50.39 1.92
C TYR A 178 -21.53 49.42 2.44
N LEU A 179 -20.74 49.79 3.46
CA LEU A 179 -19.66 48.94 3.96
C LEU A 179 -20.15 47.73 4.78
N ALA A 180 -21.34 47.80 5.39
CA ALA A 180 -21.92 46.69 6.14
C ALA A 180 -22.22 45.45 5.28
N LYS A 181 -22.39 45.62 3.95
CA LYS A 181 -22.66 44.49 3.04
C LYS A 181 -21.41 43.78 2.52
N ALA A 182 -20.21 44.38 2.63
CA ALA A 182 -18.99 43.77 2.11
C ALA A 182 -18.42 42.67 3.02
N ASP A 183 -18.60 42.80 4.34
CA ASP A 183 -17.99 41.88 5.32
C ASP A 183 -18.69 40.51 5.38
N GLN A 184 -19.95 40.43 4.96
CA GLN A 184 -20.74 39.20 5.02
C GLN A 184 -20.33 38.13 3.99
N LYS A 185 -19.45 38.45 3.02
CA LYS A 185 -18.96 37.49 2.03
C LYS A 185 -17.74 36.69 2.48
N ARG A 186 -17.10 37.00 3.61
CA ARG A 186 -15.91 36.26 4.10
C ARG A 186 -16.31 35.17 5.11
N GLY A 187 -17.17 34.26 4.67
CA GLY A 187 -17.77 33.20 5.49
C GLY A 187 -16.89 31.96 5.70
N LYS A 188 -16.99 31.39 6.90
CA LYS A 188 -16.36 30.17 7.45
C LYS A 188 -16.32 29.00 6.44
N LYS A 189 -15.23 28.21 6.42
CA LYS A 189 -15.08 27.01 5.57
C LYS A 189 -16.34 26.15 5.66
N GLN A 190 -17.08 26.07 4.55
CA GLN A 190 -18.33 25.32 4.48
C GLN A 190 -18.08 23.82 4.60
N THR A 191 -19.00 23.14 5.28
CA THR A 191 -19.03 21.67 5.33
C THR A 191 -19.35 21.09 3.94
N ALA A 192 -19.07 19.81 3.71
CA ALA A 192 -19.34 19.17 2.42
C ALA A 192 -20.83 19.27 2.01
N ARG A 193 -21.76 19.18 2.98
CA ARG A 193 -23.20 19.33 2.77
C ARG A 193 -23.58 20.75 2.32
N GLU A 194 -23.01 21.75 2.96
CA GLU A 194 -23.21 23.16 2.60
C GLU A 194 -22.62 23.49 1.22
N MET A 195 -21.45 22.94 0.90
CA MET A 195 -20.82 23.11 -0.40
C MET A 195 -21.67 22.49 -1.51
N LYS A 196 -22.23 21.28 -1.31
CA LYS A 196 -23.19 20.66 -2.23
C LYS A 196 -24.42 21.55 -2.44
N LYS A 197 -25.03 22.03 -1.35
CA LYS A 197 -26.22 22.91 -1.42
C LYS A 197 -25.93 24.22 -2.17
N LYS A 198 -24.77 24.84 -1.92
CA LYS A 198 -24.34 26.05 -2.61
C LYS A 198 -24.13 25.81 -4.10
N ILE A 199 -23.42 24.75 -4.48
CA ILE A 199 -23.18 24.41 -5.89
C ILE A 199 -24.51 24.14 -6.61
N LEU A 200 -25.45 23.45 -5.97
CA LEU A 200 -26.77 23.21 -6.54
C LEU A 200 -27.58 24.50 -6.72
N ALA A 201 -27.54 25.41 -5.75
CA ALA A 201 -28.19 26.71 -5.87
C ALA A 201 -27.57 27.58 -6.97
N GLU A 202 -26.25 27.53 -7.16
CA GLU A 202 -25.56 28.24 -8.25
C GLU A 202 -25.88 27.66 -9.63
N ARG A 203 -26.09 26.34 -9.72
CA ARG A 203 -26.47 25.67 -10.97
C ARG A 203 -27.95 25.85 -11.32
N ARG A 204 -28.83 25.87 -10.32
CA ARG A 204 -30.27 26.10 -10.50
C ARG A 204 -30.52 27.58 -10.80
N LYS A 205 -30.45 27.94 -12.09
CA LYS A 205 -30.82 29.28 -12.53
C LYS A 205 -32.33 29.46 -12.37
N PRO A 206 -32.81 30.51 -11.68
CA PRO A 206 -34.24 30.79 -11.61
C PRO A 206 -34.78 31.03 -13.02
N LEU A 207 -35.87 30.34 -13.36
CA LEU A 207 -36.51 30.46 -14.66
C LEU A 207 -37.48 31.64 -14.63
N ASN A 208 -37.20 32.68 -15.41
CA ASN A 208 -38.09 33.81 -15.61
C ASN A 208 -38.50 33.87 -17.09
N ILE A 209 -39.78 33.62 -17.37
CA ILE A 209 -40.34 33.53 -18.73
C ILE A 209 -41.48 34.52 -19.01
N ASP A 210 -41.96 35.26 -18.00
CA ASP A 210 -43.21 36.03 -18.06
C ASP A 210 -43.19 37.20 -19.04
N HIS A 211 -41.99 37.62 -19.48
CA HIS A 211 -41.78 38.78 -20.34
C HIS A 211 -41.18 38.42 -21.71
N LEU A 212 -41.10 37.13 -22.03
CA LEU A 212 -40.50 36.65 -23.28
C LEU A 212 -41.56 36.57 -24.39
N SER A 213 -41.17 36.96 -25.61
CA SER A 213 -41.98 36.73 -26.81
C SER A 213 -41.93 35.27 -27.25
N ASP A 214 -42.89 34.84 -28.05
CA ASP A 214 -43.04 33.45 -28.53
C ASP A 214 -41.76 32.88 -29.19
N GLU A 215 -41.04 33.68 -29.99
CA GLU A 215 -39.74 33.29 -30.56
C GLU A 215 -38.68 33.04 -29.48
N LYS A 216 -38.55 33.94 -28.49
CA LYS A 216 -37.61 33.79 -27.39
C LYS A 216 -37.98 32.62 -26.46
N LEU A 217 -39.27 32.33 -26.30
CA LEU A 217 -39.74 31.17 -25.55
C LEU A 217 -39.32 29.87 -26.23
N ARG A 218 -39.41 29.79 -27.58
CA ARG A 218 -38.89 28.64 -28.34
C ARG A 218 -37.39 28.46 -28.15
N ASP A 219 -36.62 29.54 -28.22
CA ASP A 219 -35.17 29.47 -28.01
C ASP A 219 -34.84 29.06 -26.58
N LYS A 220 -35.58 29.59 -25.58
CA LYS A 220 -35.39 29.21 -24.18
C LYS A 220 -35.72 27.73 -23.93
N ALA A 221 -36.76 27.22 -24.57
CA ALA A 221 -37.11 25.81 -24.51
C ALA A 221 -36.01 24.92 -25.10
N LYS A 222 -35.42 25.31 -26.25
CA LYS A 222 -34.26 24.61 -26.83
C LYS A 222 -33.06 24.62 -25.89
N GLU A 223 -32.70 25.77 -25.32
CA GLU A 223 -31.58 25.90 -24.37
C GLU A 223 -31.76 24.98 -23.15
N LEU A 224 -32.98 24.92 -22.59
CA LEU A 224 -33.29 24.06 -21.46
C LEU A 224 -33.22 22.58 -21.84
N TRP A 225 -33.70 22.22 -23.03
CA TRP A 225 -33.62 20.86 -23.55
C TRP A 225 -32.16 20.42 -23.78
N ASP A 226 -31.34 21.27 -24.42
CA ASP A 226 -29.91 21.00 -24.64
C ASP A 226 -29.18 20.84 -23.29
N THR A 227 -29.51 21.69 -22.31
CA THR A 227 -28.95 21.61 -20.95
C THR A 227 -29.35 20.30 -20.27
N LEU A 228 -30.61 19.88 -20.39
CA LEU A 228 -31.09 18.63 -19.80
C LEU A 228 -30.39 17.42 -20.44
N TYR A 229 -30.28 17.41 -21.77
CA TYR A 229 -29.58 16.36 -22.52
C TYR A 229 -28.10 16.24 -22.12
N GLN A 230 -27.41 17.37 -21.99
CA GLN A 230 -26.02 17.38 -21.52
C GLN A 230 -25.91 16.85 -20.09
N LEU A 231 -26.80 17.24 -19.17
CA LEU A 231 -26.79 16.75 -17.79
C LEU A 231 -27.04 15.24 -17.71
N GLU A 232 -27.88 14.69 -18.58
CA GLU A 232 -28.12 13.25 -18.68
C GLU A 232 -26.88 12.49 -19.17
N THR A 233 -26.22 13.03 -20.20
CA THR A 233 -24.95 12.47 -20.71
C THR A 233 -23.86 12.52 -19.64
N ASP A 234 -23.68 13.67 -18.98
CA ASP A 234 -22.72 13.85 -17.89
C ASP A 234 -22.99 12.85 -16.74
N LYS A 235 -24.27 12.66 -16.37
CA LYS A 235 -24.66 11.69 -15.33
C LYS A 235 -24.22 10.28 -15.71
N PHE A 236 -24.43 9.88 -16.96
CA PHE A 236 -24.00 8.58 -17.46
C PHE A 236 -22.47 8.45 -17.44
N GLU A 237 -21.74 9.41 -18.00
CA GLU A 237 -20.27 9.39 -18.04
C GLU A 237 -19.65 9.34 -16.64
N PHE A 238 -20.15 10.16 -15.71
CA PHE A 238 -19.69 10.13 -14.33
C PHE A 238 -20.03 8.82 -13.63
N GLY A 239 -21.19 8.22 -13.93
CA GLY A 239 -21.58 6.90 -13.45
C GLY A 239 -20.59 5.81 -13.90
N GLU A 240 -20.29 5.76 -15.19
CA GLU A 240 -19.34 4.79 -15.76
C GLU A 240 -17.91 5.01 -15.24
N LYS A 241 -17.49 6.27 -15.16
CA LYS A 241 -16.19 6.63 -14.57
C LYS A 241 -16.09 6.18 -13.11
N LEU A 242 -17.13 6.39 -12.31
CA LEU A 242 -17.16 5.97 -10.91
C LEU A 242 -17.10 4.44 -10.78
N LYS A 243 -17.85 3.70 -11.61
CA LYS A 243 -17.77 2.23 -11.67
C LYS A 243 -16.35 1.77 -12.00
N ARG A 244 -15.72 2.36 -13.02
CA ARG A 244 -14.33 2.03 -13.39
C ARG A 244 -13.35 2.32 -12.27
N GLN A 245 -13.47 3.47 -11.62
CA GLN A 245 -12.63 3.84 -10.49
C GLN A 245 -12.82 2.88 -9.30
N LYS A 246 -14.06 2.47 -8.99
CA LYS A 246 -14.33 1.44 -7.97
C LYS A 246 -13.62 0.13 -8.30
N TYR A 247 -13.69 -0.35 -9.54
CA TYR A 247 -12.99 -1.55 -10.01
C TYR A 247 -11.47 -1.41 -9.89
N ASP A 248 -10.90 -0.29 -10.36
CA ASP A 248 -9.45 -0.05 -10.29
C ASP A 248 -8.97 -0.01 -8.83
N ILE A 249 -9.72 0.65 -7.93
CA ILE A 249 -9.42 0.67 -6.49
C ILE A 249 -9.48 -0.75 -5.90
N MET A 250 -10.49 -1.54 -6.25
CA MET A 250 -10.63 -2.92 -5.78
C MET A 250 -9.44 -3.79 -6.23
N ASN A 251 -9.05 -3.71 -7.50
CA ASN A 251 -7.90 -4.45 -8.03
C ASN A 251 -6.59 -4.02 -7.38
N VAL A 252 -6.39 -2.72 -7.17
CA VAL A 252 -5.19 -2.20 -6.49
C VAL A 252 -5.16 -2.69 -5.05
N ARG A 253 -6.29 -2.69 -4.33
CA ARG A 253 -6.39 -3.26 -2.98
C ARG A 253 -6.05 -4.75 -2.97
N ALA A 254 -6.66 -5.55 -3.84
CA ALA A 254 -6.38 -6.98 -3.95
C ALA A 254 -4.91 -7.27 -4.28
N ARG A 255 -4.30 -6.49 -5.18
CA ARG A 255 -2.87 -6.61 -5.52
C ARG A 255 -1.98 -6.23 -4.35
N VAL A 256 -2.31 -5.17 -3.60
CA VAL A 256 -1.59 -4.77 -2.39
C VAL A 256 -1.68 -5.87 -1.33
N GLU A 257 -2.85 -6.49 -1.14
CA GLU A 257 -3.02 -7.61 -0.22
C GLU A 257 -2.22 -8.84 -0.64
N MET A 258 -2.21 -9.20 -1.93
CA MET A 258 -1.37 -10.28 -2.44
C MET A 258 0.11 -10.00 -2.21
N LEU A 259 0.59 -8.81 -2.57
CA LEU A 259 2.00 -8.42 -2.33
C LEU A 259 2.33 -8.41 -0.83
N ALA A 260 1.38 -8.06 0.04
CA ALA A 260 1.57 -8.15 1.49
C ALA A 260 1.67 -9.61 1.98
N LYS A 261 0.89 -10.53 1.40
CA LYS A 261 0.97 -11.98 1.69
C LYS A 261 2.28 -12.58 1.16
N PHE A 262 2.68 -12.27 -0.07
CA PHE A 262 3.95 -12.73 -0.65
C PHE A 262 5.15 -12.07 0.02
N SER A 263 5.09 -10.82 0.46
CA SER A 263 6.16 -10.20 1.25
C SER A 263 6.44 -10.98 2.55
N LYS A 264 5.42 -11.63 3.13
CA LYS A 264 5.60 -12.53 4.28
C LYS A 264 6.22 -13.88 3.91
N LYS A 265 6.02 -14.40 2.68
CA LYS A 265 6.51 -15.72 2.23
C LYS A 265 7.78 -15.68 1.34
N ALA A 266 7.90 -14.74 0.41
CA ALA A 266 9.03 -14.55 -0.51
C ALA A 266 10.31 -14.02 0.16
N GLY A 267 10.34 -13.93 1.49
CA GLY A 267 11.58 -13.76 2.23
C GLY A 267 12.50 -14.98 2.14
N THR A 268 12.02 -16.15 1.71
CA THR A 268 12.79 -17.39 1.80
C THR A 268 13.53 -17.83 0.53
N THR A 269 13.15 -17.46 -0.69
CA THR A 269 13.86 -17.98 -1.89
C THR A 269 13.84 -17.02 -3.08
N ALA A 270 14.83 -17.18 -3.97
CA ALA A 270 15.15 -16.41 -5.20
C ALA A 270 15.99 -15.11 -5.03
N LYS A 271 17.26 -15.31 -4.65
CA LYS A 271 18.37 -14.46 -5.10
C LYS A 271 18.67 -14.78 -6.58
N GLY A 272 18.06 -14.04 -7.52
CA GLY A 272 18.39 -14.09 -8.95
C GLY A 272 19.21 -12.88 -9.36
N LYS A 273 20.49 -13.10 -9.61
CA LYS A 273 21.54 -12.12 -9.90
C LYS A 273 21.37 -11.54 -11.32
N VAL A 274 20.69 -10.41 -11.48
CA VAL A 274 20.66 -9.67 -12.75
C VAL A 274 21.36 -8.33 -12.55
N GLY A 275 22.69 -8.39 -12.58
CA GLY A 275 23.57 -7.23 -12.44
C GLY A 275 24.67 -7.27 -13.49
N GLY A 276 24.28 -7.31 -14.77
CA GLY A 276 25.17 -7.12 -15.91
C GLY A 276 25.63 -5.67 -15.95
N ARG A 277 26.81 -5.42 -15.37
CA ARG A 277 27.48 -4.12 -15.38
C ARG A 277 28.19 -3.96 -16.73
N TRP A 278 27.65 -3.08 -17.56
CA TRP A 278 28.29 -2.65 -18.81
C TRP A 278 29.62 -1.98 -18.46
N LYS A 279 30.70 -2.43 -19.11
CA LYS A 279 32.02 -1.78 -19.11
C LYS A 279 32.09 -0.82 -20.29
#